data_AF-A0A2E2WNU0-F1
#
_entry.id   AF-A0A2E2WNU0-F1
#
_cell.length_a   1.000
_cell.length_b   1.000
_cell.length_c   1.000
_cell.angle_alpha   90.00
_cell.angle_beta   90.00
_cell.angle_gamma   90.00
#
_symmetry.space_group_name_H-M   'P 1'
#
loop_
_entity.id
_entity.type
_entity.pdbx_description
1 polymer ?
#
loop_
_entity_poly.entity_id
_entity_poly.type
_entity_poly.pdbx_seq_one_letter_code
_entity_poly.pdbx_strand_id
1 'polypeptide(L)'
;MPAELSYWHGCDAAISIPDNLVMRRQKKMMDQQDERDIQALIDLSLSELFSNHQHLASDFQRLDQNMLEIYAVKREQVSALALWSRQHRLSLRCVEPQSMALLRVLSQHKQKSFKQCLIHGRADQLSWLIMIDHELIVSRQIDQNILPSHEVMTEMLLPQLAQYEVNDICLSGDVSPLIIDMLAKWPWLKVDYIQLPGLAINQPQQFTVALGLAMGEINDKN
;
A
#
# COMPACT_ATOMS: atom_id res chain seq x y z
N MET A 1 2.77 -2.81 33.36
CA MET A 1 2.82 -4.26 33.05
C MET A 1 2.72 -4.40 31.54
N PRO A 2 3.67 -5.02 30.82
CA PRO A 2 3.42 -5.41 29.44
C PRO A 2 3.14 -6.91 29.41
N ALA A 3 1.86 -7.26 29.57
CA ALA A 3 1.37 -8.53 29.04
C ALA A 3 1.23 -8.36 27.51
N GLU A 4 1.34 -9.45 26.75
CA GLU A 4 0.94 -9.61 25.34
C GLU A 4 1.98 -9.52 24.20
N LEU A 5 3.29 -9.71 24.47
CA LEU A 5 4.23 -10.09 23.40
C LEU A 5 4.82 -11.51 23.55
N SER A 6 4.50 -12.19 24.65
CA SER A 6 4.99 -13.55 24.95
C SER A 6 4.28 -14.67 24.19
N TYR A 7 3.23 -14.38 23.41
CA TYR A 7 2.40 -15.39 22.71
C TYR A 7 2.79 -15.62 21.24
N TRP A 8 3.69 -14.83 20.68
CA TRP A 8 3.99 -14.85 19.22
C TRP A 8 5.31 -15.55 18.87
N HIS A 9 5.86 -16.37 19.76
CA HIS A 9 7.11 -17.06 19.50
C HIS A 9 6.97 -18.09 18.37
N GLY A 10 7.74 -17.90 17.30
CA GLY A 10 7.73 -18.80 16.14
C GLY A 10 6.60 -18.52 15.15
N CYS A 11 5.88 -17.40 15.29
CA CYS A 11 4.91 -16.97 14.30
C CYS A 11 5.60 -16.33 13.09
N ASP A 12 5.07 -16.62 11.91
CA ASP A 12 5.38 -15.91 10.68
C ASP A 12 4.79 -14.50 10.72
N ALA A 13 5.54 -13.51 10.24
CA ALA A 13 5.14 -12.12 10.20
C ALA A 13 5.34 -11.52 8.81
N ALA A 14 4.30 -10.82 8.33
CA ALA A 14 4.38 -9.91 7.20
C ALA A 14 4.33 -8.47 7.73
N ILE A 15 5.19 -7.59 7.22
CA ILE A 15 5.32 -6.21 7.70
C ILE A 15 5.19 -5.24 6.53
N SER A 16 4.33 -4.23 6.67
CA SER A 16 4.22 -3.15 5.68
C SER A 16 5.29 -2.08 5.87
N ILE A 17 5.86 -1.56 4.78
CA ILE A 17 6.64 -0.32 4.72
C ILE A 17 5.76 0.82 4.18
N PRO A 18 5.82 2.03 4.76
CA PRO A 18 5.15 3.22 4.22
C PRO A 18 5.52 3.51 2.74
N ASP A 19 4.52 3.84 1.93
CA ASP A 19 4.71 4.08 0.48
C ASP A 19 5.69 5.20 0.17
N ASN A 20 5.77 6.24 1.02
CA ASN A 20 6.72 7.34 0.82
C ASN A 20 8.20 6.93 0.98
N LEU A 21 8.48 5.74 1.51
CA LEU A 21 9.82 5.16 1.58
C LEU A 21 10.11 4.17 0.44
N VAL A 22 9.11 3.86 -0.37
CA VAL A 22 9.22 2.90 -1.48
C VAL A 22 9.21 3.66 -2.80
N MET A 23 10.23 3.43 -3.62
CA MET A 23 10.15 3.79 -5.02
C MET A 23 9.37 2.71 -5.78
N ARG A 24 8.37 3.14 -6.54
CA ARG A 24 7.60 2.31 -7.47
C ARG A 24 7.84 2.80 -8.89
N ARG A 25 8.21 1.90 -9.82
CA ARG A 25 8.44 2.25 -11.23
C ARG A 25 7.96 1.15 -12.15
N GLN A 26 7.24 1.53 -13.20
CA GLN A 26 6.87 0.60 -14.27
C GLN A 26 7.94 0.60 -15.38
N LYS A 27 8.30 -0.58 -15.86
CA LYS A 27 9.30 -0.79 -16.92
C LYS A 27 8.75 -1.79 -17.93
N LYS A 28 8.75 -1.39 -19.20
CA LYS A 28 8.45 -2.30 -20.31
C LYS A 28 9.61 -3.30 -20.48
N MET A 29 9.26 -4.58 -20.57
CA MET A 29 10.17 -5.65 -20.98
C MET A 29 10.20 -5.79 -22.49
N MET A 30 11.30 -6.35 -23.00
CA MET A 30 11.37 -6.88 -24.35
C MET A 30 10.95 -8.35 -24.33
N ASP A 31 10.38 -8.86 -25.43
CA ASP A 31 9.81 -10.22 -25.49
C ASP A 31 10.82 -11.30 -25.02
N GLN A 32 10.33 -12.24 -24.19
CA GLN A 32 11.01 -13.45 -23.71
C GLN A 32 12.27 -13.25 -22.83
N GLN A 33 12.26 -12.29 -21.91
CA GLN A 33 13.32 -12.17 -20.88
C GLN A 33 13.18 -13.23 -19.78
N ASP A 34 14.27 -13.96 -19.49
CA ASP A 34 14.36 -14.89 -18.36
C ASP A 34 14.49 -14.13 -17.02
N GLU A 35 14.38 -14.81 -15.86
CA GLU A 35 14.48 -14.13 -14.55
C GLU A 35 15.81 -13.39 -14.32
N ARG A 36 16.91 -13.86 -14.91
CA ARG A 36 18.22 -13.20 -14.77
C ARG A 36 18.24 -11.93 -15.61
N ASP A 37 17.62 -11.94 -16.78
CA ASP A 37 17.43 -10.75 -17.61
C ASP A 37 16.57 -9.70 -16.90
N ILE A 38 15.55 -10.12 -16.14
CA ILE A 38 14.73 -9.22 -15.32
C ILE A 38 15.56 -8.57 -14.23
N GLN A 39 16.37 -9.34 -13.48
CA GLN A 39 17.19 -8.76 -12.42
C GLN A 39 18.20 -7.75 -12.99
N ALA A 40 18.84 -8.06 -14.11
CA ALA A 40 19.73 -7.14 -14.80
C ALA A 40 18.99 -5.87 -15.28
N LEU A 41 17.76 -6.01 -15.78
CA LEU A 41 16.90 -4.88 -16.16
C LEU A 41 16.55 -3.99 -14.97
N ILE A 42 16.25 -4.59 -13.81
CA ILE A 42 15.98 -3.87 -12.56
C ILE A 42 17.23 -3.09 -12.14
N ASP A 43 18.38 -3.75 -12.07
CA ASP A 43 19.64 -3.11 -11.67
C ASP A 43 20.00 -1.95 -12.60
N LEU A 44 19.85 -2.14 -13.92
CA LEU A 44 20.02 -1.06 -14.90
C LEU A 44 19.03 0.08 -14.64
N SER A 45 17.75 -0.22 -14.48
CA SER A 45 16.70 0.78 -14.24
C SER A 45 16.90 1.56 -12.93
N LEU A 46 17.52 0.95 -11.91
CA LEU A 46 17.84 1.61 -10.65
C LEU A 46 19.12 2.42 -10.73
N SER A 47 20.15 1.91 -11.41
CA SER A 47 21.42 2.62 -11.60
C SER A 47 21.30 3.91 -12.41
N GLU A 48 20.35 3.97 -13.35
CA GLU A 48 19.98 5.20 -14.08
C GLU A 48 19.46 6.32 -13.14
N LEU A 49 18.88 5.96 -12.00
CA LEU A 49 18.25 6.90 -11.07
C LEU A 49 19.11 7.19 -9.83
N PHE A 50 19.90 6.21 -9.38
CA PHE A 50 20.66 6.30 -8.14
C PHE A 50 22.10 5.81 -8.33
N SER A 51 23.04 6.71 -8.06
CA SER A 51 24.47 6.37 -7.96
C SER A 51 24.76 5.26 -6.94
N ASN A 52 23.91 5.16 -5.90
CA ASN A 52 24.04 4.22 -4.79
C ASN A 52 22.99 3.09 -4.82
N HIS A 53 22.53 2.68 -6.01
CA HIS A 53 21.50 1.62 -6.18
C HIS A 53 21.84 0.30 -5.46
N GLN A 54 23.12 -0.03 -5.24
CA GLN A 54 23.57 -1.20 -4.48
C GLN A 54 23.09 -1.20 -3.00
N HIS A 55 22.72 -0.05 -2.47
CA HIS A 55 22.15 0.11 -1.13
C HIS A 55 20.62 -0.01 -1.10
N LEU A 56 20.01 -0.38 -2.22
CA LEU A 56 18.59 -0.68 -2.28
C LEU A 56 18.35 -2.18 -2.09
N ALA A 57 17.22 -2.50 -1.48
CA ALA A 57 16.55 -3.77 -1.64
C ALA A 57 15.46 -3.56 -2.68
N SER A 58 15.41 -4.42 -3.69
CA SER A 58 14.43 -4.33 -4.77
C SER A 58 13.73 -5.65 -4.98
N ASP A 59 12.51 -5.55 -5.47
CA ASP A 59 11.68 -6.68 -5.89
C ASP A 59 10.78 -6.22 -7.04
N PHE A 60 10.08 -7.14 -7.69
CA PHE A 60 9.22 -6.82 -8.81
C PHE A 60 7.93 -7.65 -8.84
N GLN A 61 6.94 -7.08 -9.50
CA GLN A 61 5.71 -7.76 -9.89
C GLN A 61 5.55 -7.67 -11.40
N ARG A 62 5.19 -8.78 -12.06
CA ARG A 62 4.73 -8.76 -13.45
C ARG A 62 3.29 -8.25 -13.47
N LEU A 63 3.03 -7.14 -14.16
CA LEU A 63 1.68 -6.63 -14.38
C LEU A 63 1.04 -7.31 -15.59
N ASP A 64 1.80 -7.43 -16.68
CA ASP A 64 1.40 -8.16 -17.88
C ASP A 64 2.61 -8.85 -18.53
N GLN A 65 2.44 -9.40 -19.74
CA GLN A 65 3.50 -10.11 -20.47
C GLN A 65 4.74 -9.25 -20.74
N ASN A 66 4.56 -7.93 -20.84
CA ASN A 66 5.53 -6.96 -21.31
C ASN A 66 5.77 -5.81 -20.30
N MET A 67 5.20 -5.87 -19.10
CA MET A 67 5.28 -4.81 -18.11
C MET A 67 5.66 -5.35 -16.74
N LEU A 68 6.71 -4.77 -16.17
CA LEU A 68 7.12 -4.97 -14.78
C LEU A 68 6.81 -3.75 -13.95
N GLU A 69 6.42 -4.00 -12.72
CA GLU A 69 6.43 -3.03 -11.65
C GLU A 69 7.56 -3.32 -10.69
N ILE A 70 8.49 -2.39 -10.57
CA ILE A 70 9.70 -2.49 -9.76
C ILE A 70 9.47 -1.71 -8.47
N TYR A 71 9.74 -2.36 -7.35
CA TYR A 71 9.75 -1.78 -6.02
C TYR A 71 11.18 -1.68 -5.53
N ALA A 72 11.56 -0.54 -4.95
CA ALA A 72 12.85 -0.41 -4.30
C ALA A 72 12.76 0.41 -3.02
N VAL A 73 13.48 -0.02 -1.99
CA VAL A 73 13.57 0.65 -0.70
C VAL A 73 15.01 0.63 -0.22
N LYS A 74 15.41 1.56 0.65
CA LYS A 74 16.73 1.50 1.27
C LYS A 74 16.89 0.19 2.03
N ARG A 75 17.97 -0.56 1.76
CA ARG A 75 18.26 -1.86 2.37
C ARG A 75 18.35 -1.79 3.90
N GLU A 76 18.75 -0.65 4.44
CA GLU A 76 18.78 -0.38 5.88
C GLU A 76 17.40 -0.47 6.52
N GLN A 77 16.33 -0.05 5.82
CA GLN A 77 14.95 -0.14 6.32
C GLN A 77 14.52 -1.60 6.46
N VAL A 78 14.76 -2.42 5.43
CA VAL A 78 14.46 -3.86 5.46
C VAL A 78 15.29 -4.57 6.53
N SER A 79 16.58 -4.21 6.65
CA SER A 79 17.47 -4.74 7.69
C SER A 79 17.00 -4.41 9.10
N ALA A 80 16.50 -3.19 9.32
CA ALA A 80 15.95 -2.77 10.61
C ALA A 80 14.68 -3.56 10.97
N LEU A 81 13.78 -3.80 10.01
CA LEU A 81 12.59 -4.62 10.22
C LEU A 81 12.93 -6.09 10.48
N ALA A 82 13.95 -6.63 9.79
CA ALA A 82 14.44 -7.98 10.04
C ALA A 82 15.06 -8.11 11.44
N LEU A 83 15.83 -7.12 11.89
CA LEU A 83 16.38 -7.08 13.25
C LEU A 83 15.28 -6.99 14.30
N TRP A 84 14.30 -6.09 14.11
CA TRP A 84 13.16 -5.94 14.99
C TRP A 84 12.36 -7.25 15.11
N SER A 85 12.11 -7.93 13.98
CA SER A 85 11.39 -9.22 13.95
C SER A 85 12.14 -10.29 14.75
N ARG A 86 13.47 -10.38 14.58
CA ARG A 86 14.32 -11.30 15.34
C ARG A 86 14.30 -11.01 16.84
N GLN A 87 14.37 -9.74 17.24
CA GLN A 87 14.29 -9.33 18.65
C GLN A 87 12.97 -9.76 19.30
N HIS A 88 11.88 -9.80 18.52
CA HIS A 88 10.55 -10.24 18.96
C HIS A 88 10.28 -11.73 18.70
N ARG A 89 11.28 -12.50 18.25
CA ARG A 89 11.19 -13.93 17.91
C ARG A 89 10.10 -14.24 16.86
N LEU A 90 9.93 -13.34 15.90
CA LEU A 90 9.08 -13.49 14.72
C LEU A 90 9.92 -13.96 13.53
N SER A 91 9.35 -14.82 12.71
CA SER A 91 9.88 -15.24 11.42
C SER A 91 9.39 -14.25 10.35
N LEU A 92 10.24 -13.31 9.94
CA LEU A 92 9.86 -12.33 8.92
C LEU A 92 9.76 -13.02 7.55
N ARG A 93 8.56 -13.08 7.00
CA ARG A 93 8.26 -13.72 5.70
C ARG A 93 8.24 -12.72 4.57
N CYS A 94 7.56 -11.60 4.79
CA CYS A 94 7.31 -10.61 3.76
C CYS A 94 7.50 -9.19 4.29
N VAL A 95 8.06 -8.35 3.44
CA VAL A 95 8.08 -6.90 3.61
C VAL A 95 7.52 -6.28 2.35
N GLU A 96 6.39 -5.58 2.45
CA GLU A 96 5.70 -5.03 1.28
C GLU A 96 5.28 -3.58 1.47
N PRO A 97 5.03 -2.83 0.38
CA PRO A 97 4.46 -1.49 0.48
C PRO A 97 3.06 -1.53 1.10
N GLN A 98 2.73 -0.55 1.95
CA GLN A 98 1.40 -0.44 2.57
C GLN A 98 0.28 -0.39 1.53
N SER A 99 0.49 0.27 0.39
CA SER A 99 -0.47 0.29 -0.71
C SER A 99 -0.83 -1.09 -1.25
N MET A 100 0.09 -2.06 -1.25
CA MET A 100 -0.19 -3.42 -1.71
C MET A 100 -1.14 -4.16 -0.77
N ALA A 101 -0.90 -4.05 0.54
CA ALA A 101 -1.82 -4.58 1.55
C ALA A 101 -3.23 -3.98 1.38
N LEU A 102 -3.31 -2.65 1.30
CA LEU A 102 -4.58 -1.93 1.16
C LEU A 102 -5.29 -2.24 -0.16
N LEU A 103 -4.55 -2.39 -1.25
CA LEU A 103 -5.08 -2.76 -2.57
C LEU A 103 -5.76 -4.12 -2.53
N ARG A 104 -5.19 -5.11 -1.82
CA ARG A 104 -5.84 -6.43 -1.65
C ARG A 104 -7.16 -6.34 -0.92
N VAL A 105 -7.28 -5.49 0.09
CA VAL A 105 -8.56 -5.31 0.79
C VAL A 105 -9.54 -4.58 -0.12
N LEU A 106 -9.09 -3.54 -0.82
CA LEU A 106 -9.94 -2.77 -1.75
C LEU A 106 -10.48 -3.66 -2.87
N SER A 107 -9.66 -4.53 -3.46
CA SER A 107 -10.06 -5.40 -4.56
C SER A 107 -11.12 -6.44 -4.16
N GLN A 108 -11.15 -6.84 -2.89
CA GLN A 108 -12.23 -7.67 -2.33
C GLN A 108 -13.44 -6.83 -1.89
N HIS A 109 -13.23 -5.55 -1.59
CA HIS A 109 -14.27 -4.65 -1.16
C HIS A 109 -15.08 -4.09 -2.33
N LYS A 110 -16.30 -4.61 -2.50
CA LYS A 110 -17.22 -4.28 -3.60
C LYS A 110 -16.65 -4.65 -4.98
N GLN A 111 -16.47 -5.94 -5.22
CA GLN A 111 -16.02 -6.55 -6.49
C GLN A 111 -16.73 -6.09 -7.79
N LYS A 112 -17.82 -5.31 -7.68
CA LYS A 112 -18.57 -4.78 -8.83
C LYS A 112 -18.09 -3.42 -9.34
N SER A 113 -17.23 -2.73 -8.59
CA SER A 113 -16.79 -1.37 -8.94
C SER A 113 -15.45 -1.42 -9.67
N PHE A 114 -15.43 -0.91 -10.90
CA PHE A 114 -14.24 -0.91 -11.76
C PHE A 114 -13.25 0.21 -11.43
N LYS A 115 -13.72 1.31 -10.84
CA LYS A 115 -12.93 2.48 -10.48
C LYS A 115 -13.20 2.85 -9.03
N GLN A 116 -12.21 2.68 -8.19
CA GLN A 116 -12.35 2.90 -6.74
C GLN A 116 -11.18 3.72 -6.21
N CYS A 117 -11.45 4.54 -5.20
CA CYS A 117 -10.40 5.17 -4.41
C CYS A 117 -10.51 4.70 -2.97
N LEU A 118 -9.39 4.29 -2.37
CA LEU A 118 -9.30 4.07 -0.93
C LEU A 118 -8.57 5.22 -0.28
N ILE A 119 -9.17 5.85 0.72
CA ILE A 119 -8.55 6.86 1.58
C ILE A 119 -8.28 6.21 2.93
N HIS A 120 -7.02 6.18 3.33
CA HIS A 120 -6.56 5.56 4.56
C HIS A 120 -5.92 6.60 5.47
N GLY A 121 -6.45 6.72 6.68
CA GLY A 121 -5.86 7.52 7.76
C GLY A 121 -5.09 6.64 8.73
N ARG A 122 -3.91 7.07 9.17
CA ARG A 122 -3.19 6.42 10.27
C ARG A 122 -2.32 7.43 11.01
N ALA A 123 -2.62 7.65 12.29
CA ALA A 123 -2.00 8.72 13.07
C ALA A 123 -2.04 10.04 12.29
N ASP A 124 -0.89 10.64 12.01
CA ASP A 124 -0.80 11.90 11.27
C ASP A 124 -0.60 11.70 9.76
N GLN A 125 -0.84 10.50 9.22
CA GLN A 125 -0.66 10.22 7.80
C GLN A 125 -2.00 10.04 7.10
N LEU A 126 -2.09 10.60 5.89
CA LEU A 126 -3.19 10.36 4.97
C LEU A 126 -2.62 9.72 3.71
N SER A 127 -3.13 8.56 3.36
CA SER A 127 -2.82 7.92 2.09
C SER A 127 -4.08 7.82 1.26
N TRP A 128 -3.95 7.91 -0.06
CA TRP A 128 -5.00 7.50 -0.96
C TRP A 128 -4.47 6.68 -2.13
N LEU A 129 -5.28 5.71 -2.51
CA LEU A 129 -5.02 4.77 -3.58
C LEU A 129 -6.13 4.93 -4.61
N ILE A 130 -5.80 4.94 -5.89
CA ILE A 130 -6.80 4.83 -6.96
C ILE A 130 -6.55 3.52 -7.69
N MET A 131 -7.57 2.68 -7.70
CA MET A 131 -7.60 1.40 -8.40
C MET A 131 -8.56 1.51 -9.59
N ILE A 132 -8.10 1.07 -10.76
CA ILE A 132 -8.91 0.95 -11.97
C ILE A 132 -8.68 -0.45 -12.52
N ASP A 133 -9.75 -1.20 -12.79
CA ASP A 133 -9.67 -2.58 -13.30
C ASP A 133 -8.78 -3.49 -12.45
N HIS A 134 -8.90 -3.39 -11.12
CA HIS A 134 -8.04 -4.10 -10.17
C HIS A 134 -6.54 -3.72 -10.19
N GLU A 135 -6.13 -2.76 -11.02
CA GLU A 135 -4.77 -2.24 -11.07
C GLU A 135 -4.63 -0.95 -10.26
N LEU A 136 -3.53 -0.85 -9.51
CA LEU A 136 -3.21 0.36 -8.74
C LEU A 136 -2.60 1.43 -9.65
N ILE A 137 -3.37 2.47 -9.94
CA ILE A 137 -2.95 3.60 -10.79
C ILE A 137 -2.26 4.69 -9.98
N VAL A 138 -2.77 4.97 -8.79
CA VAL A 138 -2.22 6.01 -7.90
C VAL A 138 -1.96 5.43 -6.53
N SER A 139 -0.77 5.70 -5.99
CA SER A 139 -0.47 5.60 -4.56
C SER A 139 0.14 6.91 -4.10
N ARG A 140 -0.52 7.58 -3.15
CA ARG A 140 -0.04 8.81 -2.53
C ARG A 140 -0.14 8.68 -1.03
N GLN A 141 0.87 9.23 -0.36
CA GLN A 141 0.92 9.33 1.09
C GLN A 141 1.47 10.71 1.44
N ILE A 142 0.80 11.38 2.36
CA ILE A 142 1.19 12.68 2.89
C ILE A 142 1.18 12.65 4.42
N ASP A 143 1.93 13.56 5.00
CA ASP A 143 1.86 13.89 6.41
C ASP A 143 0.81 15.01 6.59
N GLN A 144 -0.25 14.72 7.33
CA GLN A 144 -1.35 15.64 7.63
C GLN A 144 -0.90 16.82 8.49
N ASN A 145 0.23 16.72 9.20
CA ASN A 145 0.78 17.85 9.95
C ASN A 145 1.41 18.91 9.02
N ILE A 146 1.72 18.55 7.77
CA ILE A 146 2.46 19.42 6.85
C ILE A 146 1.50 20.26 6.00
N LEU A 147 0.35 19.70 5.59
CA LEU A 147 -0.59 20.36 4.68
C LEU A 147 -1.98 20.43 5.31
N PRO A 148 -2.65 21.61 5.27
CA PRO A 148 -4.00 21.68 5.78
C PRO A 148 -4.92 20.81 4.93
N SER A 149 -5.90 20.20 5.60
CA SER A 149 -6.75 19.17 4.98
C SER A 149 -7.53 19.69 3.77
N HIS A 150 -7.78 20.99 3.67
CA HIS A 150 -8.49 21.58 2.53
C HIS A 150 -7.65 21.53 1.24
N GLU A 151 -6.41 22.00 1.28
CA GLU A 151 -5.48 22.04 0.15
C GLU A 151 -5.19 20.63 -0.37
N VAL A 152 -4.97 19.67 0.53
CA VAL A 152 -4.82 18.26 0.17
C VAL A 152 -6.01 17.77 -0.65
N MET A 153 -7.23 18.11 -0.22
CA MET A 153 -8.44 17.67 -0.89
C MET A 153 -8.61 18.36 -2.25
N THR A 154 -8.51 19.70 -2.30
CA THR A 154 -8.83 20.49 -3.49
C THR A 154 -7.72 20.50 -4.54
N GLU A 155 -6.47 20.39 -4.12
CA GLU A 155 -5.32 20.51 -5.03
C GLU A 155 -4.69 19.16 -5.38
N MET A 156 -4.88 18.12 -4.56
CA MET A 156 -4.25 16.82 -4.79
C MET A 156 -5.26 15.71 -5.05
N LEU A 157 -6.21 15.47 -4.13
CA LEU A 157 -7.11 14.32 -4.24
C LEU A 157 -8.20 14.51 -5.29
N LEU A 158 -9.00 15.59 -5.20
CA LEU A 158 -10.13 15.82 -6.11
C LEU A 158 -9.71 15.92 -7.58
N PRO A 159 -8.59 16.59 -7.95
CA PRO A 159 -8.12 16.59 -9.34
C PRO A 159 -7.82 15.19 -9.86
N GLN A 160 -7.26 14.30 -9.04
CA GLN A 160 -6.99 12.91 -9.44
C GLN A 160 -8.30 12.11 -9.56
N LEU A 161 -9.23 12.26 -8.62
CA LEU A 161 -10.54 11.62 -8.70
C LEU A 161 -11.29 12.04 -9.98
N ALA A 162 -11.24 13.33 -10.32
CA ALA A 162 -11.82 13.84 -11.55
C ALA A 162 -11.10 13.33 -12.81
N GLN A 163 -9.76 13.35 -12.82
CA GLN A 163 -8.94 12.86 -13.93
C GLN A 163 -9.25 11.39 -14.27
N TYR A 164 -9.43 10.56 -13.25
CA TYR A 164 -9.69 9.13 -13.42
C TYR A 164 -11.18 8.77 -13.41
N GLU A 165 -12.07 9.75 -13.24
CA GLU A 165 -13.53 9.60 -13.14
C GLU A 165 -13.94 8.62 -12.01
N VAL A 166 -13.27 8.70 -10.87
CA VAL A 166 -13.51 7.84 -9.71
C VAL A 166 -14.55 8.48 -8.81
N ASN A 167 -15.68 7.81 -8.61
CA ASN A 167 -16.75 8.27 -7.73
C ASN A 167 -17.00 7.37 -6.52
N ASP A 168 -16.45 6.16 -6.47
CA ASP A 168 -16.59 5.22 -5.36
C ASP A 168 -15.37 5.37 -4.43
N ILE A 169 -15.61 5.97 -3.26
CA ILE A 169 -14.60 6.26 -2.24
C ILE A 169 -14.80 5.33 -1.06
N CYS A 170 -13.75 4.61 -0.71
CA CYS A 170 -13.70 3.68 0.41
C CYS A 170 -12.81 4.25 1.50
N LEU A 171 -13.32 4.38 2.71
CA LEU A 171 -12.58 4.91 3.85
C LEU A 171 -12.03 3.78 4.72
N SER A 172 -10.81 3.95 5.23
CA SER A 172 -10.12 2.97 6.06
C SER A 172 -9.23 3.64 7.10
N GLY A 173 -8.98 2.97 8.22
CA GLY A 173 -8.18 3.51 9.32
C GLY A 173 -8.82 4.70 10.00
N ASP A 174 -7.99 5.60 10.51
CA ASP A 174 -8.35 6.77 11.30
C ASP A 174 -8.50 8.02 10.42
N VAL A 175 -9.40 7.96 9.42
CA VAL A 175 -9.69 9.13 8.59
C VAL A 175 -10.34 10.22 9.45
N SER A 176 -9.77 11.42 9.43
CA SER A 176 -10.27 12.57 10.18
C SER A 176 -11.73 12.90 9.82
N PRO A 177 -12.61 13.19 10.81
CA PRO A 177 -13.97 13.69 10.56
C PRO A 177 -14.00 14.89 9.61
N LEU A 178 -12.99 15.75 9.65
CA LEU A 178 -12.89 16.90 8.75
C LEU A 178 -12.78 16.50 7.28
N ILE A 179 -11.99 15.45 6.97
CA ILE A 179 -11.85 14.91 5.61
C ILE A 179 -13.19 14.32 5.15
N ILE A 180 -13.90 13.63 6.03
CA ILE A 180 -15.21 13.02 5.76
C ILE A 180 -16.24 14.11 5.44
N ASP A 181 -16.30 15.15 6.27
CA ASP A 181 -17.19 16.30 6.07
C ASP A 181 -16.86 17.04 4.76
N MET A 182 -15.58 17.11 4.37
CA MET A 182 -15.17 17.71 3.10
C MET A 182 -15.57 16.86 1.90
N LEU A 183 -15.43 15.53 1.96
CA LEU A 183 -15.88 14.61 0.91
C LEU A 183 -17.40 14.72 0.71
N ALA A 184 -18.17 14.86 1.80
CA ALA A 184 -19.62 14.99 1.76
C ALA A 184 -20.11 16.26 1.02
N LYS A 185 -19.24 17.27 0.82
CA LYS A 185 -19.57 18.47 0.04
C LYS A 185 -19.66 18.21 -1.46
N TRP A 186 -19.26 17.04 -1.94
CA TRP A 186 -19.22 16.68 -3.36
C TRP A 186 -20.26 15.59 -3.66
N PRO A 187 -21.46 15.95 -4.16
CA PRO A 187 -22.60 15.01 -4.25
C PRO A 187 -22.40 13.85 -5.23
N TRP A 188 -21.43 13.96 -6.13
CA TRP A 188 -21.09 12.93 -7.09
C TRP A 188 -20.21 11.82 -6.50
N LEU A 189 -19.65 12.02 -5.30
CA LEU A 189 -18.89 11.02 -4.57
C LEU A 189 -19.82 10.11 -3.75
N LYS A 190 -19.61 8.81 -3.86
CA LYS A 190 -20.18 7.78 -3.00
C LYS A 190 -19.11 7.38 -1.99
N VAL A 191 -19.33 7.69 -0.73
CA VAL A 191 -18.34 7.49 0.33
C VAL A 191 -18.85 6.43 1.29
N ASP A 192 -18.12 5.32 1.41
CA ASP A 192 -18.43 4.23 2.33
C ASP A 192 -17.18 3.81 3.10
N TYR A 193 -17.36 3.15 4.25
CA TYR A 193 -16.25 2.54 4.98
C TYR A 193 -15.99 1.11 4.51
N ILE A 194 -14.69 0.76 4.44
CA ILE A 194 -14.24 -0.63 4.28
C ILE A 194 -14.85 -1.49 5.39
N GLN A 195 -15.68 -2.44 4.99
CA GLN A 195 -16.28 -3.40 5.92
C GLN A 195 -15.35 -4.59 6.06
N LEU A 196 -14.89 -4.88 7.29
CA LEU A 196 -14.08 -6.05 7.58
C LEU A 196 -14.96 -7.14 8.21
N PRO A 197 -15.38 -8.17 7.45
CA PRO A 197 -16.28 -9.21 7.95
C PRO A 197 -15.60 -10.01 9.06
N GLY A 198 -16.36 -10.35 10.11
CA GLY A 198 -15.91 -11.24 11.19
C GLY A 198 -15.09 -10.59 12.29
N LEU A 199 -14.79 -9.29 12.21
CA LEU A 199 -14.07 -8.54 13.23
C LEU A 199 -15.06 -7.83 14.18
N ALA A 200 -15.44 -8.51 15.26
CA ALA A 200 -16.26 -7.94 16.35
C ALA A 200 -15.42 -7.09 17.31
N ILE A 201 -14.72 -6.09 16.78
CA ILE A 201 -13.85 -5.18 17.54
C ILE A 201 -14.29 -3.73 17.35
N ASN A 202 -13.98 -2.89 18.33
CA ASN A 202 -14.16 -1.45 18.20
C ASN A 202 -13.20 -0.95 17.10
N GLN A 203 -13.70 -0.16 16.14
CA GLN A 203 -12.94 0.44 15.03
C GLN A 203 -12.22 -0.59 14.13
N PRO A 204 -12.94 -1.53 13.49
CA PRO A 204 -12.34 -2.57 12.65
C PRO A 204 -11.50 -1.97 11.50
N GLN A 205 -11.88 -0.80 10.99
CA GLN A 205 -11.17 -0.07 9.93
C GLN A 205 -9.66 0.12 10.21
N GLN A 206 -9.21 0.22 11.47
CA GLN A 206 -7.79 0.37 11.84
C GLN A 206 -6.92 -0.83 11.44
N PHE A 207 -7.53 -2.01 11.31
CA PHE A 207 -6.83 -3.25 11.00
C PHE A 207 -6.76 -3.55 9.50
N THR A 208 -7.15 -2.61 8.64
CA THR A 208 -7.20 -2.84 7.18
C THR A 208 -5.84 -3.23 6.61
N VAL A 209 -4.75 -2.55 7.01
CA VAL A 209 -3.40 -2.90 6.54
C VAL A 209 -3.00 -4.30 7.02
N ALA A 210 -3.24 -4.61 8.28
CA ALA A 210 -2.93 -5.93 8.86
C ALA A 210 -3.71 -7.06 8.18
N LEU A 211 -4.98 -6.83 7.86
CA LEU A 211 -5.79 -7.77 7.10
C LEU A 211 -5.24 -7.96 5.68
N GLY A 212 -4.89 -6.87 4.99
CA GLY A 212 -4.31 -6.91 3.65
C GLY A 212 -2.99 -7.68 3.58
N LEU A 213 -2.15 -7.55 4.61
CA LEU A 213 -0.93 -8.35 4.78
C LEU A 213 -1.26 -9.84 4.97
N ALA A 214 -2.20 -10.15 5.87
CA ALA A 214 -2.60 -11.53 6.14
C ALA A 214 -3.23 -12.22 4.90
N MET A 215 -3.98 -11.48 4.09
CA MET A 215 -4.54 -11.96 2.82
C MET A 215 -3.46 -12.31 1.79
N GLY A 216 -2.33 -11.59 1.77
CA GLY A 216 -1.20 -11.90 0.91
C GLY A 216 -0.59 -13.27 1.22
N GLU A 217 -0.31 -13.52 2.50
CA GLU A 217 0.31 -14.77 2.97
C GLU A 217 -0.58 -16.02 2.78
N ILE A 218 -1.90 -15.86 2.74
CA ILE A 218 -2.84 -16.96 2.50
C ILE A 218 -2.80 -17.40 1.03
N ASN A 219 -2.61 -16.46 0.10
CA ASN A 219 -2.63 -16.76 -1.33
C ASN A 219 -1.34 -17.45 -1.81
N ASP A 220 -0.20 -17.22 -1.17
CA ASP A 220 1.08 -17.86 -1.52
C ASP A 220 1.19 -19.33 -1.05
N LYS A 221 0.20 -19.84 -0.30
CA LYS A 221 0.18 -21.23 0.22
C LYS A 221 -0.77 -22.18 -0.54
N ASN A 222 -1.38 -21.73 -1.64
CA ASN A 222 -2.19 -22.55 -2.56
C ASN A 222 -1.57 -22.58 -3.96
#